data_AF-A0A2M8GK54-F1
#
_entry.id   AF-A0A2M8GK54-F1
#
_cell.length_a   1.000
_cell.length_b   1.000
_cell.length_c   1.000
_cell.angle_alpha   90.00
_cell.angle_beta   90.00
_cell.angle_gamma   90.00
#
_symmetry.space_group_name_H-M   'P 1'
#
loop_
_entity.id
_entity.type
_entity.pdbx_description
1 polymer ?
#
loop_
_entity_poly.entity_id
_entity_poly.type
_entity_poly.pdbx_seq_one_letter_code
_entity_poly.pdbx_strand_id
1 'polypeptide(L)'
;MKKNGFTLVELLIVMAIIVIMAIIMIGIFNATGVLNKARDAQRKKDIGRIKVAFEEYHNDKGCYPNETLVAQLSLAENCGKIIFSPWLSNWPCDPNKEPYKIVVEEARFSLCNKWYKIMTQLENKKDAGIPSGWESQPEHIVAGAVTSKMINFGVASPNINWYDAAMSPECAMYGGCYYVPGVGSCNSISGCVGPNCYVGVYKNISCSSMCQVSCCGTGCN
;
A
#
# COMPACT_ATOMS: atom_id res chain seq x y z
N MET A 1 62.52 21.49 -35.51
CA MET A 1 61.09 21.50 -35.12
C MET A 1 61.01 21.74 -33.62
N LYS A 2 60.57 22.92 -33.15
CA LYS A 2 60.40 23.20 -31.72
C LYS A 2 59.10 22.54 -31.24
N LYS A 3 59.21 21.60 -30.30
CA LYS A 3 58.06 21.06 -29.57
C LYS A 3 57.66 22.09 -28.51
N ASN A 4 56.49 22.69 -28.65
CA ASN A 4 55.92 23.55 -27.62
C ASN A 4 55.42 22.63 -26.49
N GLY A 5 56.07 22.70 -25.32
CA GLY A 5 55.65 22.01 -24.12
C GLY A 5 54.58 22.81 -23.38
N PHE A 6 53.67 22.12 -22.71
CA PHE A 6 52.66 22.72 -21.83
C PHE A 6 53.31 23.57 -20.75
N THR A 7 52.68 24.71 -20.42
CA THR A 7 53.10 25.54 -19.29
C THR A 7 52.59 24.97 -17.96
N LEU A 8 53.33 25.19 -16.87
CA LEU A 8 52.89 24.80 -15.52
C LEU A 8 51.54 25.44 -15.14
N VAL A 9 51.30 26.67 -15.62
CA VAL A 9 50.05 27.41 -15.36
C VAL A 9 48.87 26.75 -16.06
N GLU A 10 49.02 26.29 -17.30
CA GLU A 10 47.95 25.57 -18.00
C GLU A 10 47.56 24.27 -17.31
N LEU A 11 48.54 23.50 -16.81
CA LEU A 11 48.25 22.27 -16.09
C LEU A 11 47.49 22.56 -14.79
N LEU A 12 47.82 23.66 -14.10
CA LEU A 12 47.18 24.06 -12.85
C LEU A 12 45.72 24.48 -13.06
N ILE A 13 45.43 25.22 -14.13
CA ILE A 13 44.06 25.62 -14.49
C ILE A 13 43.21 24.39 -14.84
N VAL A 14 43.75 23.42 -15.58
CA VAL A 14 43.02 22.20 -15.95
C VAL A 14 42.65 21.38 -14.71
N MET A 15 43.58 21.21 -13.76
CA MET A 15 43.29 20.51 -12.51
C MET A 15 42.22 21.23 -11.68
N ALA A 16 42.25 22.56 -11.63
CA ALA A 16 41.23 23.35 -10.94
C ALA A 16 39.83 23.14 -11.55
N ILE A 17 39.72 23.14 -12.89
CA ILE A 17 38.45 22.90 -13.59
C ILE A 17 37.93 21.48 -13.33
N ILE A 18 38.80 20.46 -13.37
CA ILE A 18 38.41 19.06 -13.11
C ILE A 18 37.84 18.91 -11.70
N VAL A 19 38.48 19.52 -10.69
CA VAL A 19 38.00 19.47 -9.29
C VAL A 19 36.63 20.12 -9.14
N ILE A 20 36.42 21.30 -9.75
CA ILE A 20 35.13 22.01 -9.70
C ILE A 20 34.04 21.16 -10.37
N MET A 21 34.32 20.60 -11.55
CA MET A 21 33.36 19.74 -12.25
C MET A 21 33.02 18.48 -11.45
N ALA A 22 34.00 17.85 -10.82
CA ALA A 22 33.78 16.66 -10.00
C ALA A 22 32.85 16.95 -8.81
N ILE A 23 33.03 18.10 -8.13
CA ILE A 23 32.18 18.51 -7.01
C ILE A 23 30.73 18.73 -7.46
N ILE A 24 30.53 19.41 -8.60
CA ILE A 24 29.19 19.68 -9.15
C ILE A 24 28.48 18.37 -9.51
N MET A 25 29.19 17.42 -10.14
CA MET A 25 28.61 16.12 -10.48
C MET A 25 28.13 15.35 -9.25
N ILE A 26 28.91 15.33 -8.17
CA ILE A 26 28.52 14.66 -6.91
C ILE A 26 27.28 15.33 -6.28
N GLY A 27 27.17 16.66 -6.39
CA GLY A 27 26.04 17.41 -5.84
C GLY A 27 24.70 17.17 -6.56
N ILE A 28 24.73 16.80 -7.85
CA ILE A 28 23.52 16.67 -8.69
C ILE A 28 23.06 15.20 -8.81
N PHE A 29 23.99 14.24 -8.82
CA PHE A 29 23.65 12.82 -8.99
C PHE A 29 23.21 12.17 -7.67
N ASN A 30 21.95 12.39 -7.30
CA ASN A 30 21.27 11.53 -6.33
C ASN A 30 20.82 10.21 -7.00
N ALA A 31 21.79 9.38 -7.40
CA ALA A 31 21.53 8.10 -8.08
C ALA A 31 20.64 7.18 -7.25
N THR A 32 20.78 7.20 -5.92
CA THR A 32 19.95 6.42 -5.00
C THR A 32 18.48 6.89 -5.03
N GLY A 33 18.24 8.20 -5.05
CA GLY A 33 16.88 8.75 -5.17
C GLY A 33 16.16 8.38 -6.47
N VAL A 34 16.90 8.26 -7.59
CA VAL A 34 16.34 7.83 -8.87
C VAL A 34 15.96 6.35 -8.85
N LEU A 35 16.85 5.50 -8.33
CA LEU A 35 16.58 4.06 -8.20
C LEU A 35 15.40 3.79 -7.25
N ASN A 36 15.31 4.52 -6.13
CA ASN A 36 14.20 4.40 -5.19
C ASN A 36 12.86 4.72 -5.87
N LYS A 37 12.80 5.81 -6.65
CA LYS A 37 11.60 6.17 -7.41
C LYS A 37 11.22 5.12 -8.45
N ALA A 38 12.19 4.52 -9.13
CA ALA A 38 11.94 3.45 -10.09
C ALA A 38 11.35 2.21 -9.40
N ARG A 39 11.91 1.81 -8.25
CA ARG A 39 11.39 0.70 -7.43
C ARG A 39 9.99 1.00 -6.89
N ASP A 40 9.75 2.21 -6.40
CA ASP A 40 8.45 2.63 -5.90
C ASP A 40 7.39 2.68 -7.02
N ALA A 41 7.77 3.12 -8.23
CA ALA A 41 6.88 3.06 -9.39
C ALA A 41 6.52 1.61 -9.75
N GLN A 42 7.46 0.68 -9.64
CA GLN A 42 7.20 -0.74 -9.82
C GLN A 42 6.24 -1.27 -8.72
N ARG A 43 6.49 -0.98 -7.44
CA ARG A 43 5.61 -1.36 -6.33
C ARG A 43 4.17 -0.92 -6.55
N LYS A 44 3.97 0.35 -6.93
CA LYS A 44 2.66 0.93 -7.23
C LYS A 44 1.96 0.22 -8.38
N LYS A 45 2.69 -0.04 -9.47
CA LYS A 45 2.17 -0.77 -10.63
C LYS A 45 1.75 -2.18 -10.25
N ASP A 46 2.58 -2.87 -9.48
CA ASP A 46 2.38 -4.27 -9.10
C ASP A 46 1.17 -4.43 -8.18
N ILE A 47 1.05 -3.63 -7.11
CA ILE A 47 -0.15 -3.69 -6.25
C ILE A 47 -1.40 -3.24 -7.00
N GLY A 48 -1.29 -2.32 -7.97
CA GLY A 48 -2.39 -1.93 -8.85
C GLY A 48 -2.87 -3.08 -9.76
N ARG A 49 -1.95 -3.92 -10.25
CA ARG A 49 -2.30 -5.13 -11.02
C ARG A 49 -2.98 -6.17 -10.14
N ILE A 50 -2.51 -6.37 -8.92
CA ILE A 50 -3.16 -7.27 -7.95
C ILE A 50 -4.57 -6.76 -7.63
N LYS A 51 -4.75 -5.44 -7.42
CA LYS A 51 -6.06 -4.81 -7.21
C LYS A 51 -7.03 -5.19 -8.33
N VAL A 52 -6.65 -4.94 -9.59
CA VAL A 52 -7.48 -5.28 -10.76
C VAL A 52 -7.82 -6.77 -10.79
N ALA A 53 -6.84 -7.65 -10.57
CA ALA A 53 -7.06 -9.09 -10.55
C ALA A 53 -8.01 -9.54 -9.42
N PHE A 54 -7.96 -8.89 -8.26
CA PHE A 54 -8.87 -9.18 -7.16
C PHE A 54 -10.29 -8.70 -7.46
N GLU A 55 -10.46 -7.58 -8.17
CA GLU A 55 -11.77 -7.14 -8.66
C GLU A 55 -12.32 -8.11 -9.73
N GLU A 56 -11.49 -8.57 -10.67
CA GLU A 56 -11.91 -9.57 -11.66
C GLU A 56 -12.27 -10.90 -10.99
N TYR A 57 -11.49 -11.34 -9.99
CA TYR A 57 -11.81 -12.51 -9.17
C TYR A 57 -13.17 -12.35 -8.48
N HIS A 58 -13.43 -11.18 -7.90
CA HIS A 58 -14.70 -10.89 -7.25
C HIS A 58 -15.86 -10.87 -8.25
N ASN A 59 -15.66 -10.32 -9.45
CA ASN A 59 -16.69 -10.34 -10.50
C ASN A 59 -17.06 -11.77 -10.92
N ASP A 60 -16.08 -12.68 -10.97
CA ASP A 60 -16.30 -14.08 -11.35
C ASP A 60 -16.82 -14.97 -10.21
N LYS A 61 -16.38 -14.72 -8.98
CA LYS A 61 -16.66 -15.58 -7.81
C LYS A 61 -17.69 -15.00 -6.84
N GLY A 62 -18.05 -13.72 -7.00
CA GLY A 62 -18.93 -12.97 -6.10
C GLY A 62 -18.32 -12.62 -4.74
N CYS A 63 -17.04 -12.94 -4.53
CA CYS A 63 -16.32 -12.80 -3.26
C CYS A 63 -14.85 -12.50 -3.52
N TYR A 64 -14.20 -11.75 -2.63
CA TYR A 64 -12.74 -11.60 -2.69
C TYR A 64 -12.02 -12.87 -2.21
N PRO A 65 -10.74 -13.05 -2.56
CA PRO A 65 -9.92 -14.16 -2.05
C PRO A 65 -9.98 -14.29 -0.53
N ASN A 66 -10.04 -15.53 -0.05
CA ASN A 66 -9.98 -15.82 1.39
C ASN A 66 -8.55 -15.81 1.91
N GLU A 67 -8.39 -15.81 3.23
CA GLU A 67 -7.09 -15.74 3.89
C GLU A 67 -6.17 -16.90 3.47
N THR A 68 -6.70 -18.11 3.36
CA THR A 68 -5.93 -19.30 2.94
C THR A 68 -5.36 -19.14 1.54
N LEU A 69 -6.17 -18.67 0.59
CA LEU A 69 -5.72 -18.41 -0.78
C LEU A 69 -4.67 -17.30 -0.78
N VAL A 70 -4.92 -16.19 -0.10
CA VAL A 70 -3.95 -15.07 -0.03
C VAL A 70 -2.63 -15.48 0.61
N ALA A 71 -2.66 -16.34 1.64
CA ALA A 71 -1.45 -16.86 2.27
C ALA A 71 -0.61 -17.70 1.29
N GLN A 72 -1.26 -18.51 0.43
CA GLN A 72 -0.57 -19.25 -0.63
C GLN A 72 -0.01 -18.32 -1.71
N LEU A 73 -0.77 -17.30 -2.12
CA LEU A 73 -0.31 -16.33 -3.12
C LEU A 73 0.91 -15.54 -2.60
N SER A 74 0.90 -15.16 -1.32
CA SER A 74 1.89 -14.28 -0.70
C SER A 74 3.17 -14.98 -0.24
N LEU A 75 3.53 -16.11 -0.85
CA LEU A 75 4.81 -16.79 -0.61
C LEU A 75 5.91 -16.26 -1.52
N ALA A 76 7.11 -16.06 -0.99
CA ALA A 76 8.25 -15.53 -1.78
C ALA A 76 8.65 -16.45 -2.95
N GLU A 77 8.44 -17.76 -2.82
CA GLU A 77 8.69 -18.72 -3.90
C GLU A 77 7.72 -18.59 -5.08
N ASN A 78 6.62 -17.83 -4.91
CA ASN A 78 5.60 -17.65 -5.93
C ASN A 78 5.79 -16.40 -6.78
N CYS A 79 6.80 -15.58 -6.48
CA CYS A 79 7.16 -14.44 -7.31
C CYS A 79 7.42 -14.84 -8.77
N GLY A 80 6.71 -14.21 -9.68
CA GLY A 80 6.81 -14.43 -11.13
C GLY A 80 6.09 -15.67 -11.66
N LYS A 81 5.43 -16.47 -10.80
CA LYS A 81 4.70 -17.67 -11.23
C LYS A 81 3.26 -17.36 -11.64
N ILE A 82 2.68 -18.24 -12.45
CA ILE A 82 1.28 -18.23 -12.84
C ILE A 82 0.47 -19.03 -11.81
N ILE A 83 0.00 -18.36 -10.76
CA ILE A 83 -0.68 -19.02 -9.62
C ILE A 83 -2.08 -18.48 -9.32
N PHE A 84 -2.47 -17.36 -9.94
CA PHE A 84 -3.76 -16.73 -9.74
C PHE A 84 -4.50 -16.56 -11.08
N SER A 85 -4.57 -17.65 -11.83
CA SER A 85 -5.19 -17.70 -13.16
C SER A 85 -6.72 -17.87 -13.08
N PRO A 86 -7.51 -17.26 -13.98
CA PRO A 86 -7.09 -16.46 -15.14
C PRO A 86 -6.81 -14.97 -14.85
N TRP A 87 -7.07 -14.50 -13.63
CA TRP A 87 -7.11 -13.09 -13.27
C TRP A 87 -5.74 -12.38 -13.26
N LEU A 88 -4.65 -13.12 -13.05
CA LEU A 88 -3.31 -12.55 -13.05
C LEU A 88 -2.29 -13.55 -13.61
N SER A 89 -1.68 -13.18 -14.74
CA SER A 89 -0.73 -14.04 -15.45
C SER A 89 0.54 -14.31 -14.63
N ASN A 90 1.19 -13.29 -14.06
CA ASN A 90 2.38 -13.49 -13.23
C ASN A 90 2.19 -12.77 -11.90
N TRP A 91 2.34 -13.49 -10.79
CA TRP A 91 2.24 -12.93 -9.44
C TRP A 91 3.44 -12.02 -9.14
N PRO A 92 3.25 -10.70 -8.93
CA PRO A 92 4.36 -9.79 -8.70
C PRO A 92 4.81 -9.79 -7.23
N CYS A 93 6.05 -9.38 -7.02
CA CYS A 93 6.64 -9.18 -5.69
C CYS A 93 7.42 -7.88 -5.66
N ASP A 94 7.69 -7.40 -4.45
CA ASP A 94 8.52 -6.22 -4.22
C ASP A 94 9.86 -6.32 -4.99
N PRO A 95 10.44 -5.21 -5.48
CA PRO A 95 11.77 -5.21 -6.07
C PRO A 95 12.86 -5.84 -5.19
N ASN A 96 12.67 -5.88 -3.87
CA ASN A 96 13.55 -6.55 -2.91
C ASN A 96 13.25 -8.06 -2.76
N LYS A 97 12.39 -8.64 -3.60
CA LYS A 97 11.93 -10.04 -3.62
C LYS A 97 11.08 -10.45 -2.41
N GLU A 98 10.47 -9.49 -1.73
CA GLU A 98 9.51 -9.75 -0.66
C GLU A 98 8.07 -9.75 -1.20
N PRO A 99 7.18 -10.62 -0.70
CA PRO A 99 5.76 -10.55 -1.00
C PRO A 99 5.13 -9.24 -0.48
N TYR A 100 4.17 -8.71 -1.23
CA TYR A 100 3.34 -7.59 -0.76
C TYR A 100 2.50 -7.98 0.47
N LYS A 101 2.20 -7.00 1.32
CA LYS A 101 1.38 -7.23 2.51
C LYS A 101 -0.09 -7.20 2.11
N ILE A 102 -0.72 -8.36 2.00
CA ILE A 102 -2.14 -8.47 1.64
C ILE A 102 -2.90 -8.92 2.88
N VAL A 103 -3.94 -8.18 3.24
CA VAL A 103 -4.87 -8.53 4.31
C VAL A 103 -6.27 -8.54 3.72
N VAL A 104 -7.03 -9.59 4.04
CA VAL A 104 -8.43 -9.74 3.62
C VAL A 104 -9.31 -9.82 4.85
N GLU A 105 -10.61 -9.69 4.65
CA GLU A 105 -11.58 -9.94 5.70
C GLU A 105 -11.43 -11.34 6.31
N GLU A 106 -11.30 -11.43 7.64
CA GLU A 106 -11.39 -12.69 8.38
C GLU A 106 -12.86 -13.02 8.67
N ALA A 107 -13.56 -13.52 7.66
CA ALA A 107 -14.94 -13.92 7.80
C ALA A 107 -15.05 -15.24 8.59
N ARG A 108 -15.23 -15.18 9.91
CA ARG A 108 -15.44 -16.39 10.75
C ARG A 108 -16.77 -17.11 10.48
N PHE A 109 -17.75 -16.41 9.90
CA PHE A 109 -19.09 -16.95 9.59
C PHE A 109 -19.58 -16.64 8.17
N SER A 110 -18.90 -15.77 7.43
CA SER A 110 -19.20 -15.52 6.02
C SER A 110 -18.29 -16.38 5.15
N LEU A 111 -18.86 -17.05 4.14
CA LEU A 111 -18.08 -17.75 3.11
C LEU A 111 -17.49 -16.79 2.08
N CYS A 112 -17.71 -15.49 2.25
CA CYS A 112 -17.50 -14.48 1.23
C CYS A 112 -16.85 -13.23 1.81
N ASN A 113 -15.57 -13.05 1.52
CA ASN A 113 -14.82 -11.86 1.91
C ASN A 113 -15.30 -10.65 1.11
N LYS A 114 -15.57 -9.54 1.80
CA LYS A 114 -16.16 -8.31 1.25
C LYS A 114 -15.17 -7.19 1.05
N TRP A 115 -13.96 -7.30 1.59
CA TRP A 115 -12.93 -6.29 1.41
C TRP A 115 -11.52 -6.89 1.47
N TYR A 116 -10.56 -6.15 0.94
CA TYR A 116 -9.13 -6.45 1.06
C TYR A 116 -8.31 -5.17 1.12
N LYS A 117 -7.07 -5.29 1.59
CA LYS A 117 -6.01 -4.26 1.51
C LYS A 117 -4.73 -4.90 0.98
N ILE A 118 -4.09 -4.24 0.03
CA ILE A 118 -2.76 -4.59 -0.50
C ILE A 118 -1.84 -3.42 -0.20
N MET A 119 -0.78 -3.68 0.57
CA MET A 119 0.06 -2.64 1.16
C MET A 119 1.54 -2.94 0.94
N THR A 120 2.33 -1.87 0.97
CA THR A 120 3.78 -1.90 0.78
C THR A 120 4.44 -0.73 1.50
N GLN A 121 5.76 -0.79 1.61
CA GLN A 121 6.58 0.34 2.04
C GLN A 121 7.30 0.94 0.83
N LEU A 122 6.97 2.19 0.51
CA LEU A 122 7.72 3.00 -0.45
C LEU A 122 8.97 3.56 0.22
N GLU A 123 10.04 3.63 -0.57
CA GLU A 123 11.33 4.18 -0.14
C GLU A 123 11.30 5.71 -0.13
N ASN A 124 10.54 6.32 -1.04
CA ASN A 124 10.30 7.76 -1.05
C ASN A 124 9.18 8.16 -0.08
N LYS A 125 9.54 8.49 1.16
CA LYS A 125 8.61 8.97 2.20
C LYS A 125 7.85 10.27 1.87
N LYS A 126 8.26 10.99 0.82
CA LYS A 126 7.61 12.22 0.35
C LYS A 126 6.69 11.98 -0.85
N ASP A 127 6.39 10.72 -1.15
CA ASP A 127 5.50 10.39 -2.24
C ASP A 127 4.07 10.87 -1.96
N ALA A 128 3.44 11.50 -2.95
CA ALA A 128 2.10 12.09 -2.82
C ALA A 128 0.99 11.06 -2.56
N GLY A 129 1.24 9.77 -2.80
CA GLY A 129 0.33 8.69 -2.47
C GLY A 129 0.33 8.30 -0.99
N ILE A 130 1.28 8.81 -0.20
CA ILE A 130 1.35 8.59 1.25
C ILE A 130 0.44 9.63 1.94
N PRO A 131 -0.48 9.20 2.83
CA PRO A 131 -1.34 10.13 3.56
C PRO A 131 -0.53 11.18 4.33
N SER A 132 -1.04 12.41 4.35
CA SER A 132 -0.37 13.52 5.04
C SER A 132 -0.23 13.22 6.54
N GLY A 133 0.98 13.36 7.07
CA GLY A 133 1.28 13.09 8.48
C GLY A 133 1.46 11.61 8.82
N TRP A 134 1.39 10.68 7.87
CA TRP A 134 1.53 9.22 8.10
C TRP A 134 2.74 8.86 8.96
N GLU A 135 3.92 9.35 8.58
CA GLU A 135 5.19 9.06 9.27
C GLU A 135 5.29 9.69 10.67
N SER A 136 4.44 10.67 11.00
CA SER A 136 4.41 11.35 12.30
C SER A 136 3.36 10.81 13.26
N GLN A 137 2.48 9.91 12.80
CA GLN A 137 1.44 9.33 13.63
C GLN A 137 1.99 8.27 14.59
N PRO A 138 1.39 8.09 15.77
CA PRO A 138 1.63 6.92 16.59
C PRO A 138 1.39 5.63 15.81
N GLU A 139 2.15 4.59 16.14
CA GLU A 139 1.95 3.27 15.57
C GLU A 139 0.53 2.78 15.86
N HIS A 140 -0.18 2.35 14.83
CA HIS A 140 -1.53 1.81 14.93
C HIS A 140 -1.66 0.61 13.99
N ILE A 141 -2.66 -0.22 14.26
CA ILE A 141 -2.98 -1.38 13.41
C ILE A 141 -3.75 -0.89 12.20
N VAL A 142 -3.30 -1.27 11.01
CA VAL A 142 -3.95 -0.92 9.73
C VAL A 142 -4.90 -2.03 9.30
N ALA A 143 -4.46 -3.29 9.38
CA ALA A 143 -5.30 -4.48 9.22
C ALA A 143 -4.56 -5.75 9.69
N GLY A 144 -5.27 -6.66 10.36
CA GLY A 144 -4.68 -7.89 10.89
C GLY A 144 -3.47 -7.58 11.78
N ALA A 145 -2.32 -8.19 11.49
CA ALA A 145 -1.05 -7.94 12.19
C ALA A 145 -0.19 -6.80 11.56
N VAL A 146 -0.68 -6.11 10.53
CA VAL A 146 0.08 -5.05 9.84
C VAL A 146 -0.10 -3.71 10.56
N THR A 147 1.02 -3.10 10.96
CA THR A 147 1.03 -1.78 11.60
C THR A 147 1.47 -0.67 10.64
N SER A 148 1.15 0.58 10.99
CA SER A 148 1.52 1.77 10.21
C SER A 148 3.02 2.00 10.08
N LYS A 149 3.87 1.31 10.85
CA LYS A 149 5.33 1.35 10.70
C LYS A 149 5.85 0.42 9.59
N MET A 150 5.10 -0.61 9.24
CA MET A 150 5.52 -1.63 8.27
C MET A 150 5.24 -1.20 6.82
N ILE A 151 4.36 -0.22 6.63
CA ILE A 151 3.83 0.20 5.34
C ILE A 151 3.61 1.71 5.33
N ASN A 152 3.60 2.32 4.15
CA ASN A 152 3.22 3.73 3.99
C ASN A 152 2.42 3.98 2.71
N PHE A 153 2.11 2.92 1.95
CA PHE A 153 1.31 3.00 0.75
C PHE A 153 0.49 1.73 0.58
N GLY A 154 -0.66 1.85 -0.06
CA GLY A 154 -1.50 0.71 -0.37
C GLY A 154 -2.64 1.05 -1.30
N VAL A 155 -3.40 0.01 -1.59
CA VAL A 155 -4.69 0.04 -2.29
C VAL A 155 -5.63 -0.91 -1.57
N ALA A 156 -6.93 -0.68 -1.73
CA ALA A 156 -7.96 -1.52 -1.13
C ALA A 156 -9.10 -1.77 -2.14
N SER A 157 -10.01 -2.66 -1.75
CA SER A 157 -11.30 -2.81 -2.41
C SER A 157 -12.09 -1.48 -2.42
N PRO A 158 -13.04 -1.27 -3.35
CA PRO A 158 -13.72 0.01 -3.53
C PRO A 158 -14.61 0.46 -2.36
N ASN A 159 -14.77 -0.37 -1.33
CA ASN A 159 -15.70 -0.18 -0.23
C ASN A 159 -15.04 0.19 1.11
N ILE A 160 -13.71 0.34 1.16
CA ILE A 160 -12.93 0.80 2.33
C ILE A 160 -11.68 1.56 1.86
N ASN A 161 -11.05 2.35 2.75
CA ASN A 161 -9.72 2.89 2.49
C ASN A 161 -8.62 1.98 3.04
N TRP A 162 -7.47 1.93 2.34
CA TRP A 162 -6.34 1.12 2.80
C TRP A 162 -5.71 1.68 4.09
N TYR A 163 -5.67 3.01 4.23
CA TYR A 163 -5.03 3.72 5.33
C TYR A 163 -5.90 3.84 6.59
N ASP A 164 -7.17 3.41 6.55
CA ASP A 164 -8.04 3.47 7.72
C ASP A 164 -7.53 2.54 8.83
N ALA A 165 -7.38 3.11 10.02
CA ALA A 165 -6.75 2.53 11.20
C ALA A 165 -7.71 1.65 12.01
N ALA A 166 -8.34 0.64 11.41
CA ALA A 166 -9.38 -0.09 12.13
C ALA A 166 -9.87 -1.35 11.42
N MET A 167 -9.11 -2.43 11.41
CA MET A 167 -9.66 -3.76 11.11
C MET A 167 -9.01 -4.81 12.00
N SER A 168 -9.32 -4.71 13.31
CA SER A 168 -9.23 -5.89 14.16
C SER A 168 -10.04 -7.02 13.49
N PRO A 169 -9.60 -8.29 13.54
CA PRO A 169 -10.38 -9.44 13.08
C PRO A 169 -11.82 -9.47 13.64
N GLU A 170 -12.07 -8.82 14.77
CA GLU A 170 -13.41 -8.70 15.37
C GLU A 170 -14.38 -7.82 14.56
N CYS A 171 -13.88 -6.86 13.79
CA CYS A 171 -14.69 -6.00 12.91
C CYS A 171 -15.18 -6.75 11.66
N ALA A 172 -14.53 -7.87 11.30
CA ALA A 172 -14.89 -8.72 10.17
C ALA A 172 -16.10 -9.64 10.46
N MET A 173 -16.56 -9.73 11.72
CA MET A 173 -17.55 -10.74 12.12
C MET A 173 -18.96 -10.57 11.50
N TYR A 174 -19.32 -9.37 11.03
CA TYR A 174 -20.68 -9.07 10.57
C TYR A 174 -20.71 -8.17 9.31
N GLY A 175 -19.70 -8.29 8.44
CA GLY A 175 -19.48 -7.50 7.21
C GLY A 175 -20.63 -6.62 6.74
N GLY A 176 -20.40 -5.30 6.68
CA GLY A 176 -21.41 -4.31 6.34
C GLY A 176 -20.97 -2.90 6.73
N CYS A 177 -21.66 -1.88 6.22
CA CYS A 177 -21.39 -0.48 6.53
C CYS A 177 -22.41 0.02 7.56
N TYR A 178 -21.92 0.68 8.60
CA TYR A 178 -22.74 1.21 9.69
C TYR A 178 -22.42 2.68 9.93
N TYR A 179 -23.44 3.42 10.38
CA TYR A 179 -23.33 4.84 10.69
C TYR A 179 -23.92 5.17 12.06
N VAL A 180 -23.23 6.07 12.78
CA VAL A 180 -23.69 6.58 14.08
C VAL A 180 -23.88 8.11 14.00
N PRO A 181 -25.11 8.64 14.08
CA PRO A 181 -25.34 10.09 14.01
C PRO A 181 -24.85 10.88 15.24
N GLY A 182 -24.40 10.21 16.31
CA GLY A 182 -24.02 10.82 17.58
C GLY A 182 -23.65 9.77 18.65
N VAL A 183 -24.16 9.91 19.88
CA VAL A 183 -24.16 8.84 20.88
C VAL A 183 -25.39 7.96 20.69
N GLY A 184 -25.24 6.69 20.32
CA GLY A 184 -26.38 5.81 20.09
C GLY A 184 -26.08 4.55 19.27
N SER A 185 -27.16 3.88 18.86
CA SER A 185 -27.15 2.57 18.18
C SER A 185 -26.64 2.64 16.75
N CYS A 186 -26.03 1.54 16.28
CA CYS A 186 -25.48 1.45 14.93
C CYS A 186 -26.52 1.05 13.91
N ASN A 187 -26.71 1.94 12.95
CA ASN A 187 -27.66 1.73 11.87
C ASN A 187 -26.92 1.20 10.66
N SER A 188 -27.38 0.08 10.11
CA SER A 188 -26.85 -0.44 8.84
C SER A 188 -27.23 0.49 7.71
N ILE A 189 -26.26 0.88 6.89
CA ILE A 189 -26.45 1.75 5.73
C ILE A 189 -25.72 1.18 4.51
N SER A 190 -26.12 1.59 3.30
CA SER A 190 -25.50 1.10 2.05
C SER A 190 -24.12 1.70 1.77
N GLY A 191 -23.83 2.88 2.32
CA GLY A 191 -22.54 3.53 2.19
C GLY A 191 -22.44 4.78 3.05
N CYS A 192 -21.25 5.03 3.59
CA CYS A 192 -20.97 6.09 4.55
C CYS A 192 -19.69 6.83 4.17
N VAL A 193 -19.66 8.15 4.43
CA VAL A 193 -18.46 8.98 4.31
C VAL A 193 -18.37 9.90 5.53
N GLY A 194 -17.20 9.95 6.15
CA GLY A 194 -16.92 10.82 7.29
C GLY A 194 -16.56 10.07 8.58
N PRO A 195 -16.41 10.79 9.70
CA PRO A 195 -15.87 10.23 10.94
C PRO A 195 -16.80 9.23 11.64
N ASN A 196 -18.07 9.15 11.25
CA ASN A 196 -19.06 8.34 11.95
C ASN A 196 -19.36 7.00 11.25
N CYS A 197 -18.46 6.56 10.38
CA CYS A 197 -18.59 5.34 9.60
C CYS A 197 -17.86 4.19 10.26
N TYR A 198 -18.46 3.00 10.20
CA TYR A 198 -17.91 1.79 10.82
C TYR A 198 -18.11 0.57 9.91
N VAL A 199 -17.14 -0.33 9.90
CA VAL A 199 -17.24 -1.63 9.21
C VAL A 199 -17.57 -2.71 10.24
N GLY A 200 -18.69 -3.40 10.04
CA GLY A 200 -19.19 -4.42 10.96
C GLY A 200 -19.68 -3.86 12.31
N VAL A 201 -20.08 -4.76 13.21
CA VAL A 201 -20.53 -4.43 14.57
C VAL A 201 -19.83 -5.32 15.59
N TYR A 202 -19.58 -4.80 16.79
CA TYR A 202 -19.14 -5.60 17.93
C TYR A 202 -20.36 -6.28 18.58
N LYS A 203 -20.13 -7.34 19.38
CA LYS A 203 -21.18 -8.09 20.11
C LYS A 203 -22.30 -7.14 20.60
N ASN A 204 -23.54 -7.39 20.18
CA ASN A 204 -24.76 -6.61 20.46
C ASN A 204 -25.08 -5.38 19.57
N ILE A 205 -24.57 -5.30 18.32
CA ILE A 205 -24.94 -4.24 17.33
C ILE A 205 -24.42 -2.85 17.76
N SER A 206 -23.27 -2.81 18.43
CA SER A 206 -22.59 -1.56 18.81
C SER A 206 -21.36 -1.34 17.94
N CYS A 207 -21.18 -0.12 17.44
CA CYS A 207 -20.01 0.28 16.68
C CYS A 207 -18.89 0.54 17.66
N SER A 208 -17.76 -0.12 17.43
CA SER A 208 -16.57 0.09 18.23
C SER A 208 -15.66 1.09 17.53
N SER A 209 -15.01 1.98 18.29
CA SER A 209 -13.97 2.87 17.75
C SER A 209 -12.84 2.11 17.04
N MET A 210 -12.63 0.85 17.38
CA MET A 210 -11.67 -0.03 16.71
C MET A 210 -12.07 -0.50 15.30
N CYS A 211 -13.32 -0.22 14.88
CA CYS A 211 -13.88 -0.53 13.57
C CYS A 211 -14.26 0.75 12.79
N GLN A 212 -13.83 1.91 13.28
CA GLN A 212 -14.13 3.22 12.69
C GLN A 212 -13.32 3.43 11.42
N VAL A 213 -14.01 3.77 10.34
CA VAL A 213 -13.42 4.01 9.02
C VAL A 213 -13.77 5.42 8.55
N SER A 214 -12.99 5.96 7.63
CA SER A 214 -13.31 7.25 7.02
C SER A 214 -14.42 7.13 5.96
N CYS A 215 -14.64 5.92 5.44
CA CYS A 215 -15.74 5.60 4.55
C CYS A 215 -16.06 4.10 4.60
N CYS A 216 -17.28 3.71 4.20
CA CYS A 216 -17.60 2.32 3.87
C CYS A 216 -18.63 2.20 2.76
N GLY A 217 -18.70 1.03 2.12
CA GLY A 217 -19.69 0.74 1.07
C GLY A 217 -19.49 1.60 -0.17
N THR A 218 -20.58 2.10 -0.77
CA THR A 218 -20.49 2.90 -2.01
C THR A 218 -19.90 4.31 -1.84
N GLY A 219 -19.52 4.70 -0.61
CA GLY A 219 -18.97 6.01 -0.30
C GLY A 219 -17.45 6.12 -0.40
N CYS A 220 -16.74 5.01 -0.55
CA CYS A 220 -15.27 4.98 -0.61
C CYS A 220 -14.75 5.12 -2.04
N ASN A 221 -13.60 5.81 -2.20
CA ASN A 221 -12.76 5.83 -3.40
C ASN A 221 -11.37 6.44 -3.10
#